data_AF-A0AA90Z7M0-F1
#
_entry.id   AF-A0AA90Z7M0-F1
#
_cell.length_a   1.000
_cell.length_b   1.000
_cell.length_c   1.000
_cell.angle_alpha   90.00
_cell.angle_beta   90.00
_cell.angle_gamma   90.00
#
_symmetry.space_group_name_H-M   'P 1'
#
loop_
_entity.id
_entity.type
_entity.pdbx_description
1 polymer ?
#
loop_
_entity_poly.entity_id
_entity_poly.type
_entity_poly.pdbx_seq_one_letter_code
_entity_poly.pdbx_strand_id
1 'polypeptide(L)'
;MNKCMALFLVIVCLVGSSGCVEYGTDSSSHALEFVNVTEVIDGDTIVISSGERVRLIGVDTPEVGEPYYSEAKQYMVQRVLGKVVGLEKDVSETDHYGRLLRYVWVEGEMVNKELVLSGLAFSKAYRPDIYYQDIFDSAEIMAKENGVGLWSVPAMTSDTVTISYLEAGRYIDQVVTVEGTIVRTTKKDDSGIVFLNFHNPYEGYFTVVIWSDDWDRFSQDPDILYEGKHVLVTGKVIEYKGSPEIVVEGPSQIVIVQ
;
A
#
# COMPACT_ATOMS: atom_id res chain seq x y z
N MET A 1 -13.42 15.73 82.82
CA MET A 1 -14.44 14.90 82.15
C MET A 1 -13.82 14.35 80.87
N ASN A 2 -13.71 13.02 80.78
CA ASN A 2 -13.33 12.18 79.62
C ASN A 2 -11.89 12.36 79.06
N LYS A 3 -10.90 11.56 79.51
CA LYS A 3 -10.55 10.18 79.09
C LYS A 3 -10.12 10.10 77.61
N CYS A 4 -8.83 9.84 77.35
CA CYS A 4 -8.42 8.52 76.88
C CYS A 4 -6.89 8.35 76.88
N MET A 5 -6.49 7.23 77.43
CA MET A 5 -5.17 6.69 77.69
C MET A 5 -4.64 6.03 76.42
N ALA A 6 -3.42 6.37 75.98
CA ALA A 6 -2.74 5.65 74.91
C ALA A 6 -1.50 4.95 75.48
N LEU A 7 -1.59 3.63 75.43
CA LEU A 7 -0.71 2.60 75.95
C LEU A 7 0.54 2.48 75.07
N PHE A 8 1.72 2.50 75.68
CA PHE A 8 2.97 2.10 75.02
C PHE A 8 2.94 0.59 74.75
N LEU A 9 3.04 0.19 73.48
CA LEU A 9 3.35 -1.20 73.12
C LEU A 9 4.53 -1.19 72.14
N VAL A 10 5.67 -1.65 72.65
CA VAL A 10 6.85 -2.01 71.86
C VAL A 10 6.56 -3.37 71.21
N ILE A 11 6.63 -3.45 69.89
CA ILE A 11 6.84 -4.71 69.17
C ILE A 11 7.96 -4.49 68.16
N VAL A 12 9.12 -5.05 68.49
CA VAL A 12 10.18 -5.43 67.55
C VAL A 12 9.76 -6.76 66.93
N CYS A 13 9.76 -6.89 65.59
CA CYS A 13 10.14 -8.14 64.93
C CYS A 13 10.23 -8.04 63.40
N LEU A 14 11.38 -8.53 62.92
CA LEU A 14 11.59 -9.43 61.77
C LEU A 14 11.58 -8.87 60.35
N VAL A 15 12.82 -8.87 59.82
CA VAL A 15 13.21 -8.87 58.41
C VAL A 15 12.44 -9.95 57.63
N GLY A 16 11.80 -9.55 56.54
CA GLY A 16 11.20 -10.46 55.57
C GLY A 16 11.33 -9.83 54.19
N SER A 17 12.15 -10.47 53.35
CA SER A 17 12.48 -10.10 51.98
C SER A 17 11.25 -9.76 51.13
N SER A 18 10.99 -8.47 50.95
CA SER A 18 10.19 -8.02 49.81
C SER A 18 11.11 -8.09 48.59
N GLY A 19 10.95 -9.17 47.82
CA GLY A 19 11.52 -9.24 46.48
C GLY A 19 11.03 -8.03 45.71
N CYS A 20 11.94 -7.07 45.49
CA CYS A 20 11.73 -6.07 44.47
C CYS A 20 11.74 -6.84 43.16
N VAL A 21 10.55 -7.06 42.60
CA VAL A 21 10.42 -7.45 41.20
C VAL A 21 10.89 -6.24 40.42
N GLU A 22 12.17 -6.25 40.01
CA GLU A 22 12.64 -5.40 38.94
C GLU A 22 11.86 -5.82 37.69
N TYR A 23 10.80 -5.06 37.40
CA TYR A 23 10.27 -5.01 36.05
C TYR A 23 11.37 -4.40 35.18
N GLY A 24 12.16 -5.28 34.56
CA GLY A 24 13.00 -4.92 33.44
C GLY A 24 12.10 -4.29 32.39
N THR A 25 12.11 -2.96 32.36
CA THR A 25 11.65 -2.21 31.21
C THR A 25 12.74 -2.40 30.17
N ASP A 26 12.62 -3.46 29.38
CA ASP A 26 13.32 -3.54 28.11
C ASP A 26 12.62 -2.54 27.17
N SER A 27 12.84 -1.25 27.44
CA SER A 27 12.54 -0.20 26.47
C SER A 27 13.70 -0.21 25.48
N SER A 28 13.59 -1.04 24.44
CA SER A 28 14.31 -0.78 23.20
C SER A 28 13.78 0.55 22.65
N SER A 29 14.29 1.66 23.17
CA SER A 29 13.97 2.97 22.63
C SER A 29 14.53 2.98 21.21
N HIS A 30 13.67 2.92 20.22
CA HIS A 30 14.05 3.14 18.84
C HIS A 30 14.51 4.61 18.73
N ALA A 31 15.82 4.80 18.91
CA ALA A 31 16.40 6.12 18.95
C ALA A 31 16.38 6.73 17.54
N LEU A 32 15.92 7.98 17.44
CA LEU A 32 15.97 8.73 16.21
C LEU A 32 17.35 9.34 16.01
N GLU A 33 17.94 9.08 14.86
CA GLU A 33 19.13 9.77 14.37
C GLU A 33 18.70 10.90 13.43
N PHE A 34 19.03 12.16 13.77
CA PHE A 34 18.63 13.30 12.95
C PHE A 34 19.70 13.67 11.92
N VAL A 35 19.33 13.65 10.64
CA VAL A 35 20.24 13.91 9.50
C VAL A 35 19.58 14.79 8.45
N ASN A 36 20.39 15.47 7.61
CA ASN A 36 19.87 16.22 6.47
C ASN A 36 19.69 15.32 5.26
N VAL A 37 18.61 15.52 4.51
CA VAL A 37 18.39 14.86 3.20
C VAL A 37 18.93 15.74 2.08
N THR A 38 19.79 15.16 1.25
CA THR A 38 20.49 15.84 0.15
C THR A 38 19.93 15.50 -1.22
N GLU A 39 19.30 14.33 -1.38
CA GLU A 39 18.71 13.88 -2.64
C GLU A 39 17.50 12.97 -2.40
N VAL A 40 16.56 12.98 -3.35
CA VAL A 40 15.44 12.03 -3.43
C VAL A 40 15.56 11.29 -4.76
N ILE A 41 15.79 9.97 -4.69
CA ILE A 41 16.02 9.14 -5.87
C ILE A 41 14.67 8.77 -6.52
N ASP A 42 13.74 8.26 -5.71
CA ASP A 42 12.39 7.82 -6.06
C ASP A 42 11.47 7.98 -4.83
N GLY A 43 10.30 7.33 -4.83
CA GLY A 43 9.30 7.48 -3.77
C GLY A 43 9.67 6.84 -2.44
N ASP A 44 10.66 5.95 -2.39
CA ASP A 44 11.04 5.21 -1.18
C ASP A 44 12.55 5.15 -0.91
N THR A 45 13.35 5.85 -1.72
CA THR A 45 14.80 5.92 -1.57
C THR A 45 15.31 7.37 -1.57
N ILE A 46 16.05 7.72 -0.52
CA ILE A 46 16.66 9.06 -0.33
C ILE A 46 18.17 8.96 -0.10
N VAL A 47 18.88 10.08 -0.23
CA VAL A 47 20.31 10.20 0.13
C VAL A 47 20.43 11.22 1.24
N ILE A 48 21.24 10.90 2.25
CA ILE A 48 21.47 11.75 3.43
C ILE A 48 22.83 12.45 3.36
N SER A 49 23.08 13.38 4.28
CA SER A 49 24.30 14.19 4.29
C SER A 49 25.62 13.41 4.43
N SER A 50 25.57 12.16 4.93
CA SER A 50 26.74 11.27 4.93
C SER A 50 27.06 10.68 3.54
N GLY A 51 26.15 10.83 2.57
CA GLY A 51 26.23 10.22 1.24
C GLY A 51 25.60 8.82 1.17
N GLU A 52 25.13 8.28 2.29
CA GLU A 52 24.46 6.98 2.34
C GLU A 52 23.04 7.06 1.75
N ARG A 53 22.62 5.96 1.14
CA ARG A 53 21.25 5.78 0.65
C ARG A 53 20.40 5.16 1.75
N VAL A 54 19.17 5.65 1.90
CA VAL A 54 18.19 5.12 2.86
C VAL A 54 16.99 4.61 2.06
N ARG A 55 16.62 3.33 2.27
CA ARG A 55 15.38 2.71 1.78
C ARG A 55 14.36 2.71 2.90
N LEU A 56 13.18 3.26 2.61
CA LEU A 56 12.07 3.30 3.54
C LEU A 56 11.55 1.88 3.79
N ILE A 57 11.45 1.49 5.07
CA ILE A 57 10.91 0.19 5.51
C ILE A 57 9.39 0.16 5.34
N GLY A 58 8.85 -1.02 4.99
CA GLY A 58 7.41 -1.31 5.08
C GLY A 58 6.56 -0.75 3.95
N VAL A 59 7.17 -0.07 2.97
CA VAL A 59 6.47 0.60 1.87
C VAL A 59 7.12 0.29 0.54
N ASP A 60 6.33 0.25 -0.52
CA ASP A 60 6.81 0.05 -1.89
C ASP A 60 6.16 1.07 -2.80
N THR A 61 6.98 1.94 -3.41
CA THR A 61 6.45 2.94 -4.35
C THR A 61 6.43 2.42 -5.78
N PRO A 62 5.56 2.95 -6.66
CA PRO A 62 5.57 2.58 -8.07
C PRO A 62 6.95 2.79 -8.68
N GLU A 63 7.28 2.00 -9.70
CA GLU A 63 8.55 2.09 -10.42
C GLU A 63 8.48 3.08 -11.59
N VAL A 64 9.64 3.43 -12.16
CA VAL A 64 9.71 4.39 -13.29
C VAL A 64 8.82 3.93 -14.45
N GLY A 65 7.85 4.78 -14.81
CA GLY A 65 6.90 4.51 -15.91
C GLY A 65 5.56 3.95 -15.43
N GLU A 66 5.44 3.57 -14.16
CA GLU A 66 4.17 3.18 -13.56
C GLU A 66 3.34 4.40 -13.12
N PRO A 67 2.00 4.29 -13.08
CA PRO A 67 1.13 5.31 -12.51
C PRO A 67 1.56 5.70 -11.09
N TYR A 68 1.47 6.99 -10.75
CA TYR A 68 1.84 7.57 -9.46
C TYR A 68 3.33 7.58 -9.10
N TYR A 69 4.23 7.10 -9.98
CA TYR A 69 5.69 7.22 -9.77
C TYR A 69 6.13 8.67 -9.53
N SER A 70 5.71 9.59 -10.41
CA SER A 70 6.16 10.99 -10.38
C SER A 70 5.60 11.71 -9.16
N GLU A 71 4.35 11.39 -8.80
CA GLU A 71 3.62 11.91 -7.66
C GLU A 71 4.27 11.46 -6.34
N ALA A 72 4.63 10.18 -6.21
CA ALA A 72 5.33 9.64 -5.06
C ALA A 72 6.71 10.31 -4.88
N LYS A 73 7.49 10.42 -5.96
CA LYS A 73 8.78 11.11 -5.93
C LYS A 73 8.64 12.59 -5.58
N GLN A 74 7.65 13.29 -6.17
CA GLN A 74 7.41 14.70 -5.91
C GLN A 74 6.96 14.92 -4.45
N TYR A 75 6.13 14.03 -3.91
CA TYR A 75 5.75 14.05 -2.50
C TYR A 75 7.01 13.98 -1.61
N MET A 76 7.91 13.04 -1.86
CA MET A 76 9.16 12.92 -1.12
C MET A 76 10.04 14.16 -1.25
N VAL A 77 10.19 14.72 -2.46
CA VAL A 77 10.93 15.98 -2.66
C VAL A 77 10.35 17.10 -1.78
N GLN A 78 9.04 17.27 -1.74
CA GLN A 78 8.40 18.30 -0.92
C GLN A 78 8.50 18.00 0.58
N ARG A 79 8.40 16.71 0.95
CA ARG A 79 8.32 16.29 2.33
C ARG A 79 9.67 16.29 3.01
N VAL A 80 10.74 15.85 2.35
CA VAL A 80 12.03 15.59 3.00
C VAL A 80 13.24 16.35 2.42
N LEU A 81 13.25 16.74 1.15
CA LEU A 81 14.46 17.30 0.53
C LEU A 81 14.90 18.60 1.22
N GLY A 82 16.18 18.68 1.59
CA GLY A 82 16.76 19.84 2.26
C GLY A 82 16.33 20.04 3.71
N LYS A 83 15.59 19.07 4.28
CA LYS A 83 15.16 19.10 5.69
C LYS A 83 15.98 18.16 6.54
N VAL A 84 15.94 18.41 7.85
CA VAL A 84 16.40 17.46 8.87
C VAL A 84 15.28 16.45 9.10
N VAL A 85 15.61 15.16 8.98
CA VAL A 85 14.69 14.04 9.20
C VAL A 85 15.22 13.16 10.32
N GLY A 86 14.33 12.55 11.10
CA GLY A 86 14.67 11.52 12.07
C GLY A 86 14.67 10.15 11.38
N LEU A 87 15.78 9.43 11.47
CA LEU A 87 15.91 8.07 10.99
C LEU A 87 15.77 7.12 12.16
N GLU A 88 14.82 6.21 12.06
CA GLU A 88 14.59 5.16 13.04
C GLU A 88 14.95 3.81 12.42
N LYS A 89 15.80 3.06 13.10
CA LYS A 89 16.08 1.67 12.69
C LYS A 89 15.12 0.72 13.39
N ASP A 90 14.71 -0.30 12.65
CA ASP A 90 14.10 -1.49 13.23
C ASP A 90 15.19 -2.51 13.63
N VAL A 91 15.22 -3.70 13.00
CA VAL A 91 16.17 -4.77 13.34
C VAL A 91 17.38 -4.71 12.40
N SER A 92 17.15 -4.61 11.09
CA SER A 92 18.19 -4.66 10.06
C SER A 92 18.85 -3.30 9.87
N GLU A 93 20.17 -3.31 9.67
CA GLU A 93 20.93 -2.08 9.41
C GLU A 93 20.82 -1.64 7.95
N THR A 94 21.10 -2.58 7.04
CA THR A 94 21.11 -2.37 5.59
C THR A 94 20.43 -3.52 4.86
N ASP A 95 19.95 -3.25 3.65
CA ASP A 95 19.60 -4.29 2.70
C ASP A 95 20.84 -4.88 1.99
N HIS A 96 20.61 -5.81 1.08
CA HIS A 96 21.68 -6.48 0.33
C HIS A 96 22.37 -5.58 -0.73
N TYR A 97 21.83 -4.38 -1.01
CA TYR A 97 22.44 -3.37 -1.85
C TYR A 97 23.25 -2.34 -1.04
N GLY A 98 23.30 -2.48 0.29
CA GLY A 98 23.99 -1.57 1.19
C GLY A 98 23.23 -0.28 1.46
N ARG A 99 21.92 -0.22 1.19
CA ARG A 99 21.07 0.92 1.59
C ARG A 99 20.67 0.75 3.05
N LEU A 100 20.75 1.81 3.84
CA LEU A 100 20.24 1.81 5.21
C LEU A 100 18.73 1.57 5.20
N LEU A 101 18.24 0.71 6.08
CA LEU A 101 16.81 0.45 6.25
C LEU A 101 16.29 1.30 7.41
N ARG A 102 15.37 2.22 7.14
CA ARG A 102 14.84 3.15 8.16
C ARG A 102 13.35 3.43 8.00
N TYR A 103 12.69 3.71 9.13
CA TYR A 103 11.51 4.56 9.15
C TYR A 103 11.97 6.03 9.19
N VAL A 104 11.31 6.89 8.42
CA VAL A 104 11.69 8.30 8.27
C VAL A 104 10.63 9.17 8.90
N TRP A 105 11.07 10.09 9.76
CA TRP A 105 10.23 10.99 10.53
C TRP A 105 10.53 12.45 10.22
N VAL A 106 9.49 13.25 10.04
CA VAL A 106 9.62 14.70 9.87
C VAL A 106 8.58 15.39 10.75
N GLU A 107 9.05 16.24 11.66
CA GLU A 107 8.19 17.02 12.58
C GLU A 107 7.25 16.14 13.43
N GLY A 108 7.68 14.91 13.74
CA GLY A 108 6.91 13.96 14.55
C GLY A 108 5.95 13.06 13.76
N GLU A 109 5.85 13.25 12.45
CA GLU A 109 5.04 12.41 11.57
C GLU A 109 5.92 11.45 10.75
N MET A 110 5.45 10.22 10.57
CA MET A 110 6.18 9.17 9.86
C MET A 110 5.88 9.22 8.35
N VAL A 111 6.88 9.53 7.55
CA VAL A 111 6.78 9.70 6.09
C VAL A 111 6.35 8.41 5.40
N ASN A 112 6.84 7.24 5.87
CA ASN A 112 6.44 5.93 5.37
C ASN A 112 4.90 5.76 5.41
N LYS A 113 4.29 6.04 6.56
CA LYS A 113 2.83 5.99 6.74
C LYS A 113 2.12 7.00 5.85
N GLU A 114 2.63 8.24 5.76
CA GLU A 114 2.01 9.29 4.94
C GLU A 114 1.95 8.89 3.45
N LEU A 115 3.01 8.26 2.92
CA LEU A 115 3.05 7.75 1.55
C LEU A 115 1.91 6.74 1.31
N VAL A 116 1.79 5.74 2.18
CA VAL A 116 0.73 4.72 2.06
C VAL A 116 -0.65 5.34 2.20
N LEU A 117 -0.85 6.20 3.21
CA LEU A 117 -2.14 6.86 3.46
C LEU A 117 -2.58 7.76 2.29
N SER A 118 -1.63 8.35 1.58
CA SER A 118 -1.89 9.18 0.39
C SER A 118 -2.10 8.36 -0.88
N GLY A 119 -2.02 7.03 -0.79
CA GLY A 119 -2.07 6.13 -1.94
C GLY A 119 -0.85 6.29 -2.87
N LEU A 120 0.30 6.70 -2.36
CA LEU A 120 1.53 6.88 -3.16
C LEU A 120 2.50 5.69 -3.00
N ALA A 121 2.20 4.76 -2.10
CA ALA A 121 2.94 3.53 -1.88
C ALA A 121 1.99 2.39 -1.49
N PHE A 122 2.37 1.16 -1.79
CA PHE A 122 1.79 -0.06 -1.23
C PHE A 122 2.37 -0.33 0.16
N SER A 123 1.57 -0.94 1.05
CA SER A 123 2.08 -1.52 2.29
C SER A 123 2.77 -2.84 2.00
N LYS A 124 4.05 -3.01 2.39
CA LYS A 124 4.81 -4.22 2.06
C LYS A 124 5.75 -4.65 3.17
N ALA A 125 5.44 -5.81 3.75
CA ALA A 125 6.19 -6.36 4.89
C ALA A 125 7.44 -7.13 4.45
N TYR A 126 8.59 -6.78 5.04
CA TYR A 126 9.85 -7.51 4.88
C TYR A 126 10.41 -7.87 6.25
N ARG A 127 10.39 -9.15 6.62
CA ARG A 127 10.96 -9.61 7.89
C ARG A 127 12.49 -9.46 7.90
N PRO A 128 13.11 -9.11 9.03
CA PRO A 128 12.51 -8.93 10.36
C PRO A 128 11.90 -7.54 10.64
N ASP A 129 11.96 -6.60 9.70
CA ASP A 129 11.62 -5.18 9.88
C ASP A 129 10.12 -4.90 9.69
N ILE A 130 9.33 -5.27 10.69
CA ILE A 130 7.85 -5.20 10.65
C ILE A 130 7.24 -4.47 11.85
N TYR A 131 8.02 -3.70 12.61
CA TYR A 131 7.56 -3.07 13.85
C TYR A 131 6.29 -2.20 13.65
N TYR A 132 6.20 -1.46 12.55
CA TYR A 132 5.06 -0.60 12.22
C TYR A 132 4.12 -1.17 11.15
N GLN A 133 4.23 -2.45 10.81
CA GLN A 133 3.50 -3.02 9.68
C GLN A 133 1.98 -2.88 9.81
N ASP A 134 1.42 -3.12 11.01
CA ASP A 134 -0.03 -2.95 11.26
C ASP A 134 -0.52 -1.51 10.99
N ILE A 135 0.35 -0.50 11.19
CA ILE A 135 0.04 0.90 10.92
C ILE A 135 0.00 1.14 9.41
N PHE A 136 0.91 0.56 8.65
CA PHE A 136 0.93 0.67 7.19
C PHE A 136 -0.24 -0.06 6.56
N ASP A 137 -0.57 -1.25 7.03
CA ASP A 137 -1.72 -2.01 6.55
C ASP A 137 -3.03 -1.25 6.82
N SER A 138 -3.17 -0.66 8.00
CA SER A 138 -4.31 0.20 8.33
C SER A 138 -4.35 1.47 7.47
N ALA A 139 -3.20 2.07 7.18
CA ALA A 139 -3.11 3.24 6.30
C ALA A 139 -3.52 2.90 4.86
N GLU A 140 -3.14 1.73 4.36
CA GLU A 140 -3.50 1.28 3.02
C GLU A 140 -5.00 1.02 2.91
N ILE A 141 -5.61 0.39 3.93
CA ILE A 141 -7.08 0.22 4.00
C ILE A 141 -7.77 1.59 3.90
N MET A 142 -7.32 2.59 4.69
CA MET A 142 -7.88 3.94 4.62
C MET A 142 -7.66 4.59 3.26
N ALA A 143 -6.50 4.39 2.62
CA ALA A 143 -6.22 4.94 1.30
C ALA A 143 -7.14 4.31 0.23
N LYS A 144 -7.39 3.00 0.32
CA LYS A 144 -8.34 2.26 -0.53
C LYS A 144 -9.77 2.75 -0.35
N GLU A 145 -10.22 2.89 0.90
CA GLU A 145 -11.58 3.39 1.22
C GLU A 145 -11.81 4.82 0.74
N ASN A 146 -10.77 5.67 0.79
CA ASN A 146 -10.84 7.06 0.32
C ASN A 146 -10.61 7.21 -1.20
N GLY A 147 -10.22 6.14 -1.89
CA GLY A 147 -9.95 6.17 -3.33
C GLY A 147 -8.90 7.21 -3.72
N VAL A 148 -7.75 7.23 -3.03
CA VAL A 148 -6.66 8.19 -3.29
C VAL A 148 -5.46 7.52 -3.96
N GLY A 149 -4.71 8.29 -4.75
CA GLY A 149 -3.48 7.83 -5.40
C GLY A 149 -3.70 6.57 -6.24
N LEU A 150 -2.89 5.54 -5.99
CA LEU A 150 -2.96 4.19 -6.56
C LEU A 150 -4.36 3.56 -6.47
N TRP A 151 -5.15 3.97 -5.49
CA TRP A 151 -6.50 3.47 -5.24
C TRP A 151 -7.59 4.37 -5.79
N SER A 152 -7.23 5.53 -6.33
CA SER A 152 -8.20 6.36 -7.02
C SER A 152 -8.71 5.60 -8.22
N VAL A 153 -10.03 5.52 -8.34
CA VAL A 153 -10.65 5.24 -9.63
C VAL A 153 -10.07 6.30 -10.56
N PRO A 154 -9.35 5.97 -11.66
CA PRO A 154 -8.93 6.94 -12.64
C PRO A 154 -10.15 7.81 -12.86
N ALA A 155 -9.99 9.11 -12.63
CA ALA A 155 -11.02 10.05 -13.01
C ALA A 155 -11.33 9.67 -14.45
N MET A 156 -12.50 9.06 -14.65
CA MET A 156 -13.01 8.73 -15.97
C MET A 156 -12.95 10.07 -16.65
N THR A 157 -11.92 10.29 -17.47
CA THR A 157 -11.81 11.52 -18.21
C THR A 157 -13.12 11.54 -18.97
N SER A 158 -13.94 12.57 -18.79
CA SER A 158 -15.24 12.73 -19.45
C SER A 158 -15.13 12.71 -21.00
N ASP A 159 -13.94 12.41 -21.53
CA ASP A 159 -13.54 12.35 -22.91
C ASP A 159 -13.36 10.91 -23.43
N THR A 160 -13.38 9.86 -22.58
CA THR A 160 -13.37 8.47 -23.09
C THR A 160 -14.76 8.10 -23.58
N VAL A 161 -14.84 7.63 -24.82
CA VAL A 161 -16.09 7.13 -25.39
C VAL A 161 -16.48 5.86 -24.65
N THR A 162 -17.67 5.86 -24.05
CA THR A 162 -18.29 4.63 -23.54
C THR A 162 -18.93 3.88 -24.71
N ILE A 163 -18.54 2.63 -24.89
CA ILE A 163 -18.97 1.76 -25.98
C ILE A 163 -19.54 0.45 -25.43
N SER A 164 -20.41 -0.20 -26.20
CA SER A 164 -20.80 -1.57 -25.87
C SER A 164 -19.63 -2.53 -26.07
N TYR A 165 -19.53 -3.58 -25.24
CA TYR A 165 -18.56 -4.67 -25.44
C TYR A 165 -18.63 -5.31 -26.84
N LEU A 166 -19.78 -5.24 -27.53
CA LEU A 166 -19.96 -5.70 -28.90
C LEU A 166 -19.19 -4.87 -29.93
N GLU A 167 -18.81 -3.64 -29.59
CA GLU A 167 -18.13 -2.70 -30.47
C GLU A 167 -16.62 -2.65 -30.23
N ALA A 168 -16.11 -3.29 -29.17
CA ALA A 168 -14.72 -3.17 -28.73
C ALA A 168 -13.70 -3.44 -29.86
N GLY A 169 -13.95 -4.43 -30.71
CA GLY A 169 -13.09 -4.74 -31.87
C GLY A 169 -12.94 -3.61 -32.89
N ARG A 170 -13.77 -2.56 -32.86
CA ARG A 170 -13.64 -1.37 -33.70
C ARG A 170 -12.67 -0.33 -33.12
N TYR A 171 -12.25 -0.50 -31.88
CA TYR A 171 -11.46 0.45 -31.11
C TYR A 171 -10.08 -0.10 -30.74
N ILE A 172 -9.57 -1.08 -31.49
CA ILE A 172 -8.20 -1.58 -31.32
C ILE A 172 -7.21 -0.40 -31.33
N ASP A 173 -6.25 -0.47 -30.42
CA ASP A 173 -5.25 0.54 -30.11
C ASP A 173 -5.74 1.84 -29.47
N GLN A 174 -7.03 1.95 -29.14
CA GLN A 174 -7.61 3.13 -28.50
C GLN A 174 -7.93 2.84 -27.03
N VAL A 175 -7.82 3.89 -26.20
CA VAL A 175 -8.31 3.87 -24.82
C VAL A 175 -9.78 4.27 -24.83
N VAL A 176 -10.66 3.36 -24.42
CA VAL A 176 -12.11 3.54 -24.35
C VAL A 176 -12.65 2.97 -23.05
N THR A 177 -13.90 3.29 -22.73
CA THR A 177 -14.64 2.64 -21.64
C THR A 177 -15.61 1.63 -22.25
N VAL A 178 -15.44 0.35 -21.94
CA VAL A 178 -16.29 -0.74 -22.43
C VAL A 178 -17.34 -1.08 -21.39
N GLU A 179 -18.62 -1.00 -21.76
CA GLU A 179 -19.77 -1.30 -20.92
C GLU A 179 -20.34 -2.68 -21.24
N GLY A 180 -20.71 -3.42 -20.19
CA GLY A 180 -21.50 -4.63 -20.30
C GLY A 180 -21.55 -5.46 -19.02
N THR A 181 -22.19 -6.63 -19.10
CA THR A 181 -22.30 -7.56 -17.98
C THR A 181 -21.29 -8.68 -18.12
N ILE A 182 -20.53 -8.94 -17.04
CA ILE A 182 -19.65 -10.11 -16.97
C ILE A 182 -20.52 -11.34 -16.71
N VAL A 183 -20.63 -12.20 -17.71
CA VAL A 183 -21.49 -13.40 -17.67
C VAL A 183 -20.73 -14.66 -17.25
N ARG A 184 -19.39 -14.62 -17.27
CA ARG A 184 -18.54 -15.74 -16.88
C ARG A 184 -17.16 -15.25 -16.48
N THR A 185 -16.68 -15.67 -15.31
CA THR A 185 -15.29 -15.51 -14.92
C THR A 185 -14.54 -16.84 -15.03
N THR A 186 -13.21 -16.81 -15.20
CA THR A 186 -12.37 -18.01 -15.18
C THR A 186 -10.99 -17.64 -14.65
N LYS A 187 -10.65 -18.13 -13.47
CA LYS A 187 -9.28 -18.08 -12.91
C LYS A 187 -8.51 -19.32 -13.35
N LYS A 188 -7.29 -19.12 -13.84
CA LYS A 188 -6.35 -20.18 -14.24
C LYS A 188 -5.06 -20.01 -13.45
N ASP A 189 -5.00 -20.68 -12.30
CA ASP A 189 -3.85 -20.60 -11.39
C ASP A 189 -2.54 -21.01 -12.08
N ASP A 190 -2.56 -22.08 -12.88
CA ASP A 190 -1.37 -22.58 -13.59
C ASP A 190 -0.74 -21.56 -14.57
N SER A 191 -1.56 -20.66 -15.13
CA SER A 191 -1.10 -19.64 -16.08
C SER A 191 -1.06 -18.23 -15.49
N GLY A 192 -1.53 -18.04 -14.25
CA GLY A 192 -1.61 -16.74 -13.60
C GLY A 192 -2.55 -15.75 -14.30
N ILE A 193 -3.74 -16.20 -14.75
CA ILE A 193 -4.69 -15.34 -15.49
C ILE A 193 -6.10 -15.46 -14.94
N VAL A 194 -6.77 -14.32 -14.75
CA VAL A 194 -8.22 -14.24 -14.61
C VAL A 194 -8.82 -13.64 -15.88
N PHE A 195 -9.85 -14.31 -16.42
CA PHE A 195 -10.66 -13.80 -17.52
C PHE A 195 -12.03 -13.37 -17.00
N LEU A 196 -12.48 -12.16 -17.37
CA LEU A 196 -13.85 -11.69 -17.18
C LEU A 196 -14.51 -11.57 -18.55
N ASN A 197 -15.45 -12.46 -18.86
CA ASN A 197 -16.07 -12.57 -20.18
C ASN A 197 -17.45 -11.94 -20.20
N PHE A 198 -17.72 -11.17 -21.26
CA PHE A 198 -18.98 -10.45 -21.46
C PHE A 198 -19.99 -11.23 -22.33
N HIS A 199 -19.59 -12.39 -22.85
CA HIS A 199 -20.42 -13.26 -23.67
C HIS A 199 -20.11 -14.75 -23.41
N ASN A 200 -21.06 -15.62 -23.72
CA ASN A 200 -20.90 -17.07 -23.70
C ASN A 200 -21.58 -17.68 -24.95
N PRO A 201 -20.84 -18.27 -25.90
CA PRO A 201 -19.38 -18.52 -25.91
C PRO A 201 -18.55 -17.23 -25.95
N TYR A 202 -17.34 -17.25 -25.41
CA TYR A 202 -16.51 -16.03 -25.24
C TYR A 202 -15.61 -15.75 -26.46
N GLU A 203 -15.35 -16.76 -27.30
CA GLU A 203 -14.43 -16.64 -28.44
C GLU A 203 -14.90 -15.56 -29.44
N GLY A 204 -13.99 -14.65 -29.79
CA GLY A 204 -14.26 -13.53 -30.70
C GLY A 204 -15.01 -12.34 -30.08
N TYR A 205 -15.43 -12.46 -28.80
CA TYR A 205 -16.03 -11.37 -28.06
C TYR A 205 -15.02 -10.70 -27.13
N PHE A 206 -15.41 -9.52 -26.63
CA PHE A 206 -14.61 -8.76 -25.69
C PHE A 206 -14.40 -9.51 -24.37
N THR A 207 -13.15 -9.54 -23.92
CA THR A 207 -12.73 -10.15 -22.67
C THR A 207 -11.81 -9.22 -21.89
N VAL A 208 -11.95 -9.19 -20.57
CA VAL A 208 -10.99 -8.53 -19.69
C VAL A 208 -10.02 -9.56 -19.15
N VAL A 209 -8.75 -9.21 -19.12
CA VAL A 209 -7.64 -10.05 -18.66
C VAL A 209 -6.98 -9.38 -17.46
N ILE A 210 -6.78 -10.13 -16.38
CA ILE A 210 -6.05 -9.67 -15.19
C ILE A 210 -4.96 -10.71 -14.88
N TRP A 211 -3.70 -10.27 -14.90
CA TRP A 211 -2.54 -11.12 -14.62
C TRP A 211 -2.34 -11.32 -13.11
N SER A 212 -1.69 -12.42 -12.73
CA SER A 212 -1.45 -12.76 -11.32
C SER A 212 -0.68 -11.70 -10.54
N ASP A 213 0.19 -10.96 -11.22
CA ASP A 213 0.99 -9.88 -10.61
C ASP A 213 0.10 -8.74 -10.09
N ASP A 214 -1.14 -8.64 -10.56
CA ASP A 214 -2.10 -7.60 -10.18
C ASP A 214 -3.18 -8.08 -9.20
N TRP A 215 -3.27 -9.38 -8.87
CA TRP A 215 -4.39 -9.92 -8.08
C TRP A 215 -4.49 -9.30 -6.67
N ASP A 216 -3.36 -9.10 -6.01
CA ASP A 216 -3.31 -8.54 -4.65
C ASP A 216 -3.69 -7.04 -4.60
N ARG A 217 -3.84 -6.39 -5.77
CA ARG A 217 -4.32 -5.00 -5.87
C ARG A 217 -5.84 -4.92 -5.69
N PHE A 218 -6.56 -6.03 -5.79
CA PHE A 218 -8.01 -6.10 -5.61
C PHE A 218 -8.36 -6.47 -4.17
N SER A 219 -9.46 -5.94 -3.65
CA SER A 219 -9.90 -6.23 -2.27
C SER A 219 -10.37 -7.68 -2.08
N GLN A 220 -10.70 -8.36 -3.17
CA GLN A 220 -11.10 -9.76 -3.26
C GLN A 220 -10.62 -10.30 -4.60
N ASP A 221 -10.52 -11.63 -4.70
CA ASP A 221 -10.24 -12.35 -5.93
C ASP A 221 -11.11 -11.82 -7.10
N PRO A 222 -10.52 -11.31 -8.19
CA PRO A 222 -11.27 -10.62 -9.25
C PRO A 222 -12.35 -11.47 -9.92
N ASP A 223 -12.14 -12.78 -10.01
CA ASP A 223 -13.12 -13.73 -10.56
C ASP A 223 -14.38 -13.86 -9.70
N ILE A 224 -14.26 -13.64 -8.38
CA ILE A 224 -15.39 -13.61 -7.45
C ILE A 224 -16.04 -12.22 -7.45
N LEU A 225 -15.21 -11.16 -7.46
CA LEU A 225 -15.66 -9.79 -7.28
C LEU A 225 -16.62 -9.32 -8.39
N TYR A 226 -16.37 -9.74 -9.63
CA TYR A 226 -17.05 -9.17 -10.80
C TYR A 226 -18.02 -10.12 -11.51
N GLU A 227 -18.12 -11.41 -11.13
CA GLU A 227 -19.06 -12.32 -11.79
C GLU A 227 -20.51 -11.84 -11.64
N GLY A 228 -21.24 -11.77 -12.76
CA GLY A 228 -22.63 -11.32 -12.82
C GLY A 228 -22.82 -9.80 -12.65
N LYS A 229 -21.75 -9.02 -12.52
CA LYS A 229 -21.84 -7.56 -12.37
C LYS A 229 -21.96 -6.87 -13.73
N HIS A 230 -22.75 -5.80 -13.76
CA HIS A 230 -22.71 -4.82 -14.84
C HIS A 230 -21.55 -3.87 -14.56
N VAL A 231 -20.67 -3.66 -15.53
CA VAL A 231 -19.43 -2.92 -15.32
C VAL A 231 -19.10 -1.97 -16.47
N LEU A 232 -18.33 -0.95 -16.14
CA LEU A 232 -17.55 -0.13 -17.06
C LEU A 232 -16.07 -0.50 -16.91
N VAL A 233 -15.41 -0.83 -18.01
CA VAL A 233 -13.99 -1.20 -18.02
C VAL A 233 -13.21 -0.23 -18.89
N THR A 234 -12.29 0.51 -18.30
CA THR A 234 -11.48 1.50 -19.04
C THR A 234 -10.07 1.00 -19.26
N GLY A 235 -9.63 1.05 -20.51
CA GLY A 235 -8.28 0.66 -20.88
C GLY A 235 -8.06 0.68 -22.38
N LYS A 236 -6.82 0.41 -22.80
CA LYS A 236 -6.48 0.27 -24.21
C LYS A 236 -7.03 -1.06 -24.73
N VAL A 237 -7.84 -1.01 -25.79
CA VAL A 237 -8.30 -2.24 -26.45
C VAL A 237 -7.17 -2.79 -27.32
N ILE A 238 -6.84 -4.05 -27.13
CA ILE A 238 -5.89 -4.81 -27.94
C ILE A 238 -6.61 -5.97 -28.64
N GLU A 239 -6.02 -6.52 -29.70
CA GLU A 239 -6.50 -7.76 -30.30
C GLU A 239 -5.58 -8.91 -29.89
N TYR A 240 -6.16 -9.99 -29.35
CA TYR A 240 -5.43 -11.21 -29.04
C TYR A 240 -6.21 -12.42 -29.53
N LYS A 241 -5.58 -13.21 -30.42
CA LYS A 241 -6.16 -14.42 -31.04
C LYS A 241 -7.56 -14.22 -31.63
N GLY A 242 -7.84 -13.02 -32.15
CA GLY A 242 -9.12 -12.68 -32.79
C GLY A 242 -10.21 -12.18 -31.82
N SER A 243 -9.91 -12.04 -30.53
CA SER A 243 -10.77 -11.37 -29.56
C SER A 243 -10.22 -9.98 -29.22
N PRO A 244 -11.08 -8.95 -29.09
CA PRO A 244 -10.69 -7.70 -28.46
C PRO A 244 -10.55 -7.89 -26.94
N GLU A 245 -9.51 -7.32 -26.35
CA GLU A 245 -9.22 -7.44 -24.91
C GLU A 245 -8.84 -6.10 -24.29
N ILE A 246 -9.12 -5.94 -23.01
CA ILE A 246 -8.45 -4.95 -22.15
C ILE A 246 -7.70 -5.72 -21.07
N VAL A 247 -6.41 -5.42 -20.91
CA VAL A 247 -5.63 -5.86 -19.76
C VAL A 247 -5.85 -4.85 -18.64
N VAL A 248 -6.29 -5.34 -17.49
CA VAL A 248 -6.53 -4.53 -16.29
C VAL A 248 -5.43 -4.79 -15.28
N GLU A 249 -4.81 -3.71 -14.81
CA GLU A 249 -3.68 -3.68 -13.87
C GLU A 249 -4.12 -3.27 -12.45
N GLY A 250 -5.41 -2.92 -12.26
CA GLY A 250 -5.94 -2.57 -10.95
C GLY A 250 -7.46 -2.37 -10.91
N PRO A 251 -8.07 -2.39 -9.71
CA PRO A 251 -9.52 -2.30 -9.52
C PRO A 251 -10.11 -1.00 -10.03
N SER A 252 -9.28 0.04 -10.12
CA SER A 252 -9.66 1.37 -10.56
C SER A 252 -10.16 1.38 -12.01
N GLN A 253 -9.67 0.49 -12.87
CA GLN A 253 -10.11 0.37 -14.26
C GLN A 253 -11.50 -0.27 -14.43
N ILE A 254 -12.08 -0.87 -13.38
CA ILE A 254 -13.37 -1.56 -13.45
C ILE A 254 -14.35 -0.94 -12.45
N VAL A 255 -15.39 -0.28 -12.97
CA VAL A 255 -16.46 0.31 -12.15
C VAL A 255 -17.70 -0.56 -12.25
N ILE A 256 -18.20 -1.06 -11.12
CA ILE A 256 -19.50 -1.76 -11.05
C ILE A 256 -20.62 -0.72 -11.15
N VAL A 257 -21.49 -0.89 -12.13
CA VAL A 257 -22.71 -0.11 -12.32
C VAL A 257 -23.85 -0.85 -11.62
N GLN A 258 -24.58 -0.15 -10.74
CA GLN A 258 -25.74 -0.70 -10.02
C GLN A 258 -26.96 -0.89 -10.91
#